data_AF-A0AAJ1CH82-F1
#
_entry.id   AF-A0AAJ1CH82-F1
#
_cell.length_a   1.000
_cell.length_b   1.000
_cell.length_c   1.000
_cell.angle_alpha   90.00
_cell.angle_beta   90.00
_cell.angle_gamma   90.00
#
_symmetry.space_group_name_H-M   'P 1'
#
loop_
_entity.id
_entity.type
_entity.pdbx_description
1 polymer ?
#
loop_
_entity_poly.entity_id
_entity_poly.type
_entity_poly.pdbx_seq_one_letter_code
_entity_poly.pdbx_strand_id
1 'polypeptide(L)'
;MKDQVTSIEQSKLPIEVHNKLIPFKGFSWVTWLVFAFTRKTRGWHMDGATRRHEGIHCAQQIELTVLFAAILLPVAGSCHFAWWGWVLAVVGILFAGWICYGISWLIEVLIPPYPGAYYYTCFETEAYNHEDDPDYLKRRIPFGGWIS
;
A
#
# COMPACT_ATOMS: atom_id res chain seq x y z
N MET A 1 8.83 12.85 -26.42
CA MET A 1 7.44 13.28 -26.11
C MET A 1 6.67 12.22 -25.33
N LYS A 2 6.93 10.91 -25.53
CA LYS A 2 6.45 9.84 -24.63
C LYS A 2 7.04 9.94 -23.21
N ASP A 3 8.24 10.51 -23.08
CA ASP A 3 8.95 10.63 -21.79
C ASP A 3 8.46 11.77 -20.88
N GLN A 4 7.65 12.68 -21.42
CA GLN A 4 7.02 13.78 -20.65
C GLN A 4 5.63 13.41 -20.15
N VAL A 5 4.94 12.49 -20.84
CA VAL A 5 3.64 11.98 -20.40
C VAL A 5 3.81 11.00 -19.23
N THR A 6 4.93 10.27 -19.17
CA THR A 6 5.28 9.39 -18.04
C THR A 6 5.88 10.13 -16.84
N SER A 7 6.54 11.29 -17.04
CA SER A 7 7.11 12.08 -15.94
C SER A 7 6.07 12.95 -15.21
N ILE A 8 4.97 13.33 -15.87
CA ILE A 8 3.89 14.13 -15.26
C ILE A 8 3.00 13.29 -14.33
N GLU A 9 2.88 11.98 -14.54
CA GLU A 9 2.08 11.11 -13.66
C GLU A 9 2.78 10.72 -12.35
N GLN A 10 4.11 10.75 -12.29
CA GLN A 10 4.86 10.34 -11.09
C GLN A 10 4.87 11.38 -9.96
N SER A 11 4.15 12.49 -10.06
CA SER A 11 4.26 13.61 -9.10
C SER A 11 3.01 13.91 -8.26
N LYS A 12 1.97 13.06 -8.26
CA LYS A 12 0.71 13.37 -7.52
C LYS A 12 0.12 12.25 -6.64
N LEU A 13 0.69 11.06 -6.62
CA LEU A 13 0.26 9.99 -5.72
C LEU A 13 1.08 10.00 -4.42
N PRO A 14 0.50 9.60 -3.28
CA PRO A 14 -0.93 9.32 -3.06
C PRO A 14 -1.80 10.58 -3.13
N ILE A 15 -3.10 10.38 -3.41
CA ILE A 15 -4.15 11.40 -3.29
C ILE A 15 -4.42 11.63 -1.80
N GLU A 16 -4.16 12.85 -1.32
CA GLU A 16 -4.38 13.19 0.09
C GLU A 16 -5.88 13.34 0.42
N VAL A 17 -6.33 12.65 1.46
CA VAL A 17 -7.72 12.68 1.95
C VAL A 17 -7.74 13.06 3.43
N HIS A 18 -8.17 14.28 3.70
CA HIS A 18 -8.33 14.80 5.06
C HIS A 18 -9.69 14.39 5.63
N ASN A 19 -9.68 13.81 6.82
CA ASN A 19 -10.89 13.40 7.51
C ASN A 19 -10.70 13.47 9.05
N LYS A 20 -11.68 13.03 9.84
CA LYS A 20 -11.59 13.05 11.32
C LYS A 20 -11.52 11.66 11.96
N LEU A 21 -11.70 10.60 11.19
CA LEU A 21 -11.90 9.23 11.67
C LEU A 21 -10.63 8.39 11.55
N ILE A 22 -10.01 8.41 10.37
CA ILE A 22 -8.83 7.61 10.02
C ILE A 22 -7.63 8.51 9.68
N PRO A 23 -6.41 8.13 10.09
CA PRO A 23 -6.06 6.87 10.75
C PRO A 23 -6.29 6.87 12.27
N PHE A 24 -6.16 5.72 12.94
CA PHE A 24 -6.24 5.62 14.40
C PHE A 24 -5.17 6.48 15.10
N LYS A 25 -5.30 6.73 16.41
CA LYS A 25 -4.28 7.45 17.18
C LYS A 25 -2.96 6.68 17.13
N GLY A 26 -1.87 7.36 16.76
CA GLY A 26 -0.54 6.77 16.59
C GLY A 26 0.05 6.96 15.19
N PHE A 27 -0.81 7.09 14.17
CA PHE A 27 -0.38 7.23 12.78
C PHE A 27 -0.67 8.64 12.24
N SER A 28 0.25 9.17 11.42
CA SER A 28 0.10 10.48 10.78
C SER A 28 -0.65 10.39 9.46
N TRP A 29 -0.29 9.39 8.65
CA TRP A 29 -0.87 9.06 7.36
C TRP A 29 -1.10 7.56 7.30
N VAL A 30 -2.09 7.15 6.50
CA VAL A 30 -2.37 5.76 6.17
C VAL A 30 -2.78 5.69 4.71
N THR A 31 -2.08 4.88 3.94
CA THR A 31 -2.41 4.65 2.53
C THR A 31 -3.39 3.49 2.35
N TRP A 32 -4.39 3.69 1.51
CA TRP A 32 -5.25 2.64 0.96
C TRP A 32 -5.41 2.84 -0.55
N LEU A 33 -4.92 1.87 -1.32
CA LEU A 33 -4.77 1.88 -2.77
C LEU A 33 -3.99 3.12 -3.23
N VAL A 34 -4.67 4.12 -3.78
CA VAL A 34 -4.08 5.37 -4.28
C VAL A 34 -4.34 6.57 -3.36
N PHE A 35 -5.07 6.35 -2.26
CA PHE A 35 -5.49 7.39 -1.33
C PHE A 35 -4.66 7.33 -0.05
N ALA A 36 -4.15 8.46 0.42
CA ALA A 36 -3.55 8.58 1.73
C ALA A 36 -4.42 9.43 2.65
N PHE A 37 -4.86 8.82 3.75
CA PHE A 37 -5.77 9.43 4.70
C PHE A 37 -5.00 10.06 5.85
N THR A 38 -5.42 11.26 6.27
CA THR A 38 -4.91 11.90 7.48
C THR A 38 -6.03 12.53 8.30
N ARG A 39 -5.79 12.62 9.62
CA ARG A 39 -6.60 13.43 10.54
C ARG A 39 -6.14 14.88 10.66
N LYS A 40 -5.04 15.24 10.00
CA LYS A 40 -4.50 16.60 10.02
C LYS A 40 -5.41 17.54 9.24
N THR A 41 -5.36 18.82 9.59
CA THR A 41 -6.19 19.86 8.95
C THR A 41 -5.88 19.96 7.46
N ARG A 42 -6.84 20.46 6.68
CA ARG A 42 -6.76 20.52 5.21
C ARG A 42 -5.61 21.36 4.65
N GLY A 43 -4.97 22.20 5.47
CA GLY A 43 -3.79 22.98 5.09
C GLY A 43 -2.46 22.25 5.34
N TRP A 44 -2.49 21.01 5.83
CA TRP A 44 -1.30 20.26 6.19
C TRP A 44 -1.00 19.18 5.15
N HIS A 45 -0.05 19.45 4.27
CA HIS A 45 0.31 18.53 3.18
C HIS A 45 1.50 17.64 3.56
N MET A 46 1.63 16.50 2.87
CA MET A 46 2.81 15.67 2.99
C MET A 46 4.07 16.43 2.59
N ASP A 47 5.15 16.26 3.34
CA ASP A 47 6.48 16.64 2.85
C ASP A 47 6.97 15.65 1.79
N GLY A 48 8.11 15.95 1.18
CA GLY A 48 8.66 15.14 0.08
C GLY A 48 8.96 13.70 0.47
N ALA A 49 9.50 13.46 1.67
CA ALA A 49 9.85 12.12 2.15
C ALA A 49 8.59 11.31 2.46
N THR A 50 7.66 11.87 3.24
CA THR A 50 6.37 11.26 3.56
C THR A 50 5.59 10.90 2.29
N ARG A 51 5.59 11.81 1.29
CA ARG A 51 4.92 11.55 0.01
C ARG A 51 5.54 10.38 -0.75
N ARG A 52 6.87 10.23 -0.71
CA ARG A 52 7.56 9.09 -1.34
C ARG A 52 7.31 7.80 -0.58
N HIS A 53 7.39 7.84 0.75
CA HIS A 53 7.06 6.72 1.64
C HIS A 53 5.66 6.17 1.34
N GLU A 54 4.65 7.03 1.37
CA GLU A 54 3.26 6.65 1.10
C GLU A 54 3.01 6.33 -0.39
N GLY A 55 3.84 6.87 -1.29
CA GLY A 55 3.88 6.51 -2.70
C GLY A 55 4.38 5.07 -2.93
N ILE A 56 5.33 4.60 -2.12
CA ILE A 56 5.78 3.20 -2.11
C ILE A 56 4.64 2.30 -1.63
N HIS A 57 3.93 2.68 -0.57
CA HIS A 57 2.73 1.95 -0.13
C HIS A 57 1.64 1.89 -1.21
N CYS A 58 1.44 2.96 -1.99
CA CYS A 58 0.52 2.91 -3.14
C CYS A 58 0.92 1.80 -4.13
N ALA A 59 2.20 1.75 -4.50
CA ALA A 59 2.71 0.77 -5.45
C ALA A 59 2.54 -0.66 -4.91
N GLN A 60 2.94 -0.90 -3.65
CA GLN A 60 2.77 -2.19 -2.96
C GLN A 60 1.30 -2.65 -2.93
N GLN A 61 0.35 -1.75 -2.63
CA GLN A 61 -1.06 -2.11 -2.57
C GLN A 61 -1.67 -2.38 -3.95
N ILE A 62 -1.27 -1.64 -4.99
CA ILE A 62 -1.69 -1.91 -6.37
C ILE A 62 -1.19 -3.29 -6.81
N GLU A 63 0.07 -3.61 -6.54
CA GLU A 63 0.66 -4.92 -6.87
C GLU A 63 -0.15 -6.06 -6.26
N LEU A 64 -0.51 -5.96 -4.98
CA LEU A 64 -1.31 -6.97 -4.31
C LEU A 64 -2.71 -7.08 -4.84
N THR A 65 -3.32 -5.93 -5.14
CA THR A 65 -4.65 -5.87 -5.74
C THR A 65 -4.63 -6.62 -7.08
N VAL A 66 -3.59 -6.41 -7.90
CA VAL A 66 -3.40 -7.12 -9.18
C VAL A 66 -3.16 -8.62 -8.94
N LEU A 67 -2.30 -9.00 -8.00
CA LEU A 67 -2.02 -10.40 -7.68
C LEU A 67 -3.26 -11.14 -7.20
N PHE A 68 -4.00 -10.55 -6.26
CA PHE A 68 -5.23 -11.13 -5.73
C PHE A 68 -6.32 -11.20 -6.81
N ALA A 69 -6.44 -10.20 -7.68
CA ALA A 69 -7.38 -10.24 -8.79
C ALA A 69 -7.04 -11.37 -9.77
N ALA A 70 -5.76 -11.56 -10.09
CA ALA A 70 -5.28 -12.61 -10.97
C ALA A 70 -5.55 -14.03 -10.43
N ILE A 71 -5.63 -14.19 -9.11
CA ILE A 71 -5.89 -15.48 -8.45
C ILE A 71 -7.39 -15.67 -8.18
N LEU A 72 -8.04 -14.70 -7.56
CA LEU A 72 -9.41 -14.84 -7.05
C LEU A 72 -10.47 -14.77 -8.15
N LEU A 73 -10.26 -14.02 -9.23
CA LEU A 73 -11.25 -13.96 -10.32
C LEU A 73 -11.37 -15.29 -11.08
N PRO A 74 -10.27 -15.97 -11.48
CA PRO A 74 -10.37 -17.31 -12.06
C PRO A 74 -10.98 -18.32 -11.10
N VAL A 75 -10.56 -18.34 -9.84
CA VAL A 75 -11.13 -19.24 -8.81
C VAL A 75 -12.63 -19.01 -8.65
N ALA A 76 -13.06 -17.74 -8.58
CA ALA A 76 -14.46 -17.38 -8.47
C ALA A 76 -15.29 -17.87 -9.69
N GLY A 77 -14.71 -17.77 -10.89
CA GLY A 77 -15.31 -18.24 -12.13
C GLY A 77 -15.37 -19.76 -12.26
N SER A 78 -14.33 -20.48 -11.85
CA SER A 78 -14.21 -21.93 -11.99
C SER A 78 -15.10 -22.71 -11.01
N CYS A 79 -15.45 -22.13 -9.87
CA CYS A 79 -16.22 -22.81 -8.82
C CYS A 79 -17.72 -22.51 -8.83
N HIS A 80 -18.27 -21.83 -9.85
CA HIS A 80 -19.68 -21.41 -9.91
C HIS A 80 -20.20 -20.85 -8.57
N PHE A 81 -19.40 -19.97 -7.94
CA PHE A 81 -19.76 -19.45 -6.63
C PHE A 81 -21.12 -18.75 -6.66
N ALA A 82 -21.89 -18.93 -5.58
CA ALA A 82 -23.02 -18.07 -5.29
C ALA A 82 -22.56 -16.59 -5.24
N TRP A 83 -23.50 -15.66 -5.41
CA TRP A 83 -23.21 -14.23 -5.52
C TRP A 83 -22.34 -13.67 -4.36
N TRP A 84 -22.46 -14.25 -3.15
CA TRP A 84 -21.64 -13.85 -2.00
C TRP A 84 -20.16 -14.20 -2.17
N GLY A 85 -19.82 -15.25 -2.94
CA GLY A 85 -18.42 -15.60 -3.24
C GLY A 85 -17.75 -14.56 -4.11
N TRP A 86 -18.49 -13.97 -5.06
CA TRP A 86 -18.02 -12.81 -5.82
C TRP A 86 -17.82 -11.57 -4.94
N VAL A 87 -18.71 -11.34 -3.96
CA VAL A 87 -18.53 -10.25 -2.98
C VAL A 87 -17.25 -10.47 -2.17
N LEU A 88 -17.01 -11.69 -1.66
CA LEU A 88 -15.79 -12.00 -0.93
C LEU A 88 -14.53 -11.85 -1.80
N ALA A 89 -14.58 -12.25 -3.07
CA ALA A 89 -13.47 -12.07 -4.00
C ALA A 89 -13.14 -10.59 -4.19
N VAL A 90 -14.15 -9.74 -4.43
CA VAL A 90 -13.97 -8.29 -4.59
C VAL A 90 -13.43 -7.66 -3.30
N VAL A 91 -13.97 -8.02 -2.14
CA VAL A 91 -13.48 -7.52 -0.85
C VAL A 91 -12.03 -7.95 -0.63
N GLY A 92 -11.69 -9.22 -0.91
CA GLY A 92 -10.32 -9.73 -0.81
C GLY A 92 -9.36 -8.97 -1.72
N ILE A 93 -9.76 -8.65 -2.94
CA ILE A 93 -8.97 -7.85 -3.89
C ILE A 93 -8.74 -6.43 -3.36
N LEU A 94 -9.79 -5.74 -2.91
CA LEU A 94 -9.71 -4.35 -2.45
C LEU A 94 -8.90 -4.18 -1.15
N PHE A 95 -8.86 -5.21 -0.32
CA PHE A 95 -8.15 -5.21 0.96
C PHE A 95 -6.88 -6.07 0.96
N ALA A 96 -6.42 -6.55 -0.20
CA ALA A 96 -5.23 -7.39 -0.32
C ALA A 96 -4.01 -6.77 0.36
N GLY A 97 -3.79 -5.46 0.16
CA GLY A 97 -2.80 -4.65 0.85
C GLY A 97 -2.79 -4.84 2.36
N TRP A 98 -3.94 -4.55 2.98
CA TRP A 98 -4.12 -4.62 4.42
C TRP A 98 -4.04 -6.05 4.97
N ILE A 99 -4.56 -7.03 4.22
CA ILE A 99 -4.50 -8.44 4.61
C ILE A 99 -3.03 -8.89 4.67
N CYS A 100 -2.25 -8.64 3.62
CA CYS A 100 -0.84 -9.02 3.58
C CYS A 100 0.01 -8.23 4.59
N TYR A 101 -0.28 -6.95 4.78
CA TYR A 101 0.33 -6.14 5.84
C TYR A 101 0.09 -6.73 7.23
N GLY A 102 -1.17 -7.05 7.55
CA GLY A 102 -1.53 -7.67 8.82
C GLY A 102 -0.88 -9.04 9.04
N ILE A 103 -0.73 -9.83 7.98
CA ILE A 103 0.00 -11.12 8.03
C ILE A 103 1.49 -10.89 8.30
N SER A 104 2.15 -9.96 7.58
CA SER A 104 3.56 -9.64 7.82
C SER A 104 3.78 -9.14 9.24
N TRP A 105 2.96 -8.20 9.71
CA TRP A 105 3.00 -7.72 11.08
C TRP A 105 2.78 -8.84 12.11
N LEU A 106 1.84 -9.75 11.87
CA LEU A 106 1.61 -10.89 12.75
C LEU A 106 2.82 -11.82 12.82
N ILE A 107 3.50 -12.07 11.70
CA ILE A 107 4.75 -12.85 11.66
C ILE A 107 5.82 -12.15 12.51
N GLU A 108 6.04 -10.84 12.33
CA GLU A 108 7.01 -10.07 13.11
C GLU A 108 6.66 -9.98 14.60
N VAL A 109 5.38 -10.03 14.98
CA VAL A 109 4.96 -10.11 16.38
C VAL A 109 5.26 -11.48 16.98
N LEU A 110 5.17 -12.56 16.19
CA LEU A 110 5.42 -13.93 16.64
C LEU A 110 6.91 -14.27 16.71
N ILE A 111 7.77 -13.57 15.96
CA ILE A 111 9.21 -13.80 15.90
C ILE A 111 9.97 -12.69 16.67
N PRO A 112 10.80 -13.02 17.68
CA PRO A 112 11.62 -12.01 18.37
C PRO A 112 12.61 -11.33 17.42
N PRO A 113 12.91 -10.02 17.55
CA PRO A 113 12.62 -9.14 18.70
C PRO A 113 11.30 -8.33 18.60
N TYR A 114 10.54 -8.33 19.71
CA TYR A 114 9.22 -7.69 19.82
C TYR A 114 9.16 -6.15 19.68
N PRO A 115 10.12 -5.34 20.19
CA PRO A 115 10.01 -3.89 20.05
C PRO A 115 10.40 -3.46 18.63
N GLY A 116 9.41 -3.19 17.79
CA GLY A 116 9.61 -2.65 16.45
C GLY A 116 8.92 -3.41 15.32
N ALA A 117 8.12 -4.44 15.61
CA ALA A 117 7.44 -5.28 14.59
C ALA A 117 6.71 -4.50 13.48
N TYR A 118 6.23 -3.29 13.77
CA TYR A 118 5.71 -2.37 12.76
C TYR A 118 6.76 -2.05 11.69
N TYR A 119 7.93 -1.55 12.11
CA TYR A 119 9.03 -1.13 11.23
C TYR A 119 9.68 -2.28 10.48
N TYR A 120 9.59 -3.50 11.01
CA TYR A 120 10.20 -4.69 10.42
C TYR A 120 9.32 -5.40 9.39
N THR A 121 8.08 -4.95 9.17
CA THR A 121 7.31 -5.47 8.04
C THR A 121 8.07 -5.17 6.74
N CYS A 122 8.04 -6.08 5.78
CA CYS A 122 8.74 -5.91 4.50
C CYS A 122 8.27 -4.64 3.78
N PHE A 123 7.00 -4.26 3.98
CA PHE A 123 6.41 -3.04 3.43
C PHE A 123 7.00 -1.76 4.00
N GLU A 124 7.05 -1.64 5.33
CA GLU A 124 7.60 -0.48 6.02
C GLU A 124 9.11 -0.41 5.79
N THR A 125 9.79 -1.57 5.80
CA THR A 125 11.23 -1.67 5.51
C THR A 125 11.56 -1.12 4.12
N GLU A 126 10.85 -1.54 3.07
CA GLU A 126 11.03 -0.99 1.72
C GLU A 126 10.75 0.52 1.69
N ALA A 127 9.68 0.98 2.34
CA ALA A 127 9.30 2.39 2.36
C ALA A 127 10.36 3.26 3.05
N TYR A 128 10.79 2.89 4.25
CA TYR A 128 11.82 3.62 5.01
C TYR A 128 13.19 3.60 4.32
N ASN A 129 13.59 2.49 3.70
CA ASN A 129 14.89 2.40 3.02
C ASN A 129 14.99 3.29 1.78
N HIS A 130 13.85 3.73 1.23
CA HIS A 130 13.80 4.42 -0.05
C HIS A 130 13.00 5.73 -0.03
N GLU A 131 12.50 6.17 1.13
CA GLU A 131 11.75 7.42 1.26
C GLU A 131 12.59 8.67 0.97
N ASP A 132 13.92 8.59 0.99
CA ASP A 132 14.82 9.69 0.64
C ASP A 132 15.20 9.74 -0.84
N ASP A 133 14.83 8.71 -1.61
CA ASP A 133 15.20 8.62 -3.01
C ASP A 133 14.05 9.04 -3.95
N PRO A 134 14.15 10.22 -4.61
CA PRO A 134 13.08 10.75 -5.45
C PRO A 134 12.82 9.94 -6.73
N ASP A 135 13.78 9.13 -7.16
CA ASP A 135 13.69 8.34 -8.39
C ASP A 135 13.44 6.85 -8.11
N TYR A 136 13.24 6.45 -6.86
CA TYR A 136 13.08 5.04 -6.50
C TYR A 136 11.91 4.39 -7.22
N LEU A 137 10.73 5.02 -7.19
CA LEU A 137 9.53 4.49 -7.85
C LEU A 137 9.69 4.31 -9.38
N LYS A 138 10.61 5.03 -10.04
CA LYS A 138 10.89 4.86 -11.47
C LYS A 138 11.61 3.57 -11.80
N ARG A 139 12.43 3.09 -10.87
CA ARG A 139 13.31 1.92 -11.05
C ARG A 139 12.97 0.76 -10.12
N ARG A 140 11.93 0.93 -9.29
CA ARG A 140 11.44 -0.08 -8.37
C ARG A 140 11.04 -1.33 -9.14
N ILE A 141 11.51 -2.48 -8.67
CA ILE A 141 11.17 -3.77 -9.26
C ILE A 141 9.74 -4.11 -8.83
N PRO A 142 8.80 -4.36 -9.77
CA PRO A 142 7.45 -4.75 -9.40
C PRO A 142 7.47 -6.01 -8.55
N PHE A 143 6.68 -6.03 -7.47
CA PHE A 143 6.68 -7.12 -6.48
C PHE A 143 8.04 -7.34 -5.80
N GLY A 144 8.91 -6.33 -5.74
CA GLY A 144 10.20 -6.41 -5.04
C GLY A 144 10.11 -6.21 -3.52
N GLY A 145 9.11 -5.43 -3.07
CA GLY A 145 8.94 -5.06 -1.66
C GLY A 145 8.74 -6.19 -0.67
N TRP A 146 8.41 -7.39 -1.15
CA TRP A 146 8.18 -8.60 -0.36
C TRP A 146 9.46 -9.28 0.11
N ILE A 147 10.60 -8.89 -0.47
CA ILE A 147 11.91 -9.53 -0.31
C ILE A 147 12.85 -8.62 0.50
N SER A 148 12.34 -7.49 1.00
CA SER A 148 13.10 -6.48 1.74
C SER A 148 13.23 -6.80 3.22
#